data_AF-A0A7S1QU29-F1
#
_entry.id   AF-A0A7S1QU29-F1
#
_cell.length_a   1.000
_cell.length_b   1.000
_cell.length_c   1.000
_cell.angle_alpha   90.00
_cell.angle_beta   90.00
_cell.angle_gamma   90.00
#
_symmetry.space_group_name_H-M   'P 1'
#
loop_
_entity.id
_entity.type
_entity.pdbx_description
1 polymer ?
#
loop_
_entity_poly.entity_id
_entity_poly.type
_entity_poly.pdbx_seq_one_letter_code
_entity_poly.pdbx_strand_id
1 'polypeptide(L)'
;RRPAERRPAERRPAERRSLAQAVQAQPPASAEADEEIDYSKPMPSAGSAGHAQGACKPCLFRYEAIGCKEGATCTFCHYDHSYREIPRQSKNKRERFKRLVGKVMVDEADPSQRKQPLRVGLVTRAAEGGQSSAAPPRALMSL
;
A
#
# COMPACT_ATOMS: atom_id res chain seq x y z
N ARG A 1 41.26 26.75 10.69
CA ARG A 1 41.59 25.53 11.47
C ARG A 1 40.67 25.49 12.69
N ARG A 2 39.93 24.40 12.88
CA ARG A 2 38.82 24.23 13.84
C ARG A 2 39.30 24.36 15.31
N PRO A 3 38.54 24.98 16.22
CA PRO A 3 38.86 24.99 17.65
C PRO A 3 38.59 23.62 18.29
N ALA A 4 39.35 23.32 19.34
CA ALA A 4 39.31 22.06 20.10
C ALA A 4 37.96 21.84 20.80
N GLU A 5 37.39 20.65 20.62
CA GLU A 5 36.15 20.21 21.27
C GLU A 5 36.40 19.99 22.77
N ARG A 6 35.61 20.66 23.62
CA ARG A 6 35.65 20.49 25.08
C ARG A 6 34.97 19.17 25.44
N ARG A 7 35.70 18.34 26.20
CA ARG A 7 35.24 17.05 26.77
C ARG A 7 34.05 17.28 27.72
N PRO A 8 32.99 16.44 27.73
CA PRO A 8 31.87 16.62 28.64
C PRO A 8 32.31 16.41 30.09
N ALA A 9 31.87 17.28 30.99
CA ALA A 9 32.12 17.18 32.42
C ALA A 9 31.38 15.97 33.01
N GLU A 10 32.14 15.05 33.59
CA GLU A 10 31.63 13.92 34.38
C GLU A 10 30.84 14.46 35.58
N ARG A 11 29.59 14.01 35.74
CA ARG A 11 28.71 14.42 36.85
C ARG A 11 29.27 13.90 38.17
N ARG A 12 29.27 14.77 39.19
CA ARG A 12 29.92 14.56 40.50
C ARG A 12 29.30 13.41 41.32
N PRO A 13 30.08 12.74 42.20
CA PRO A 13 29.70 11.50 42.89
C PRO A 13 28.79 11.66 44.13
N ALA A 14 28.04 12.76 44.26
CA ALA A 14 27.35 13.10 45.52
C ALA A 14 25.94 12.48 45.67
N GLU A 15 25.37 11.86 44.63
CA GLU A 15 24.03 11.24 44.68
C GLU A 15 24.03 9.76 45.15
N ARG A 16 24.89 9.38 46.09
CA ARG A 16 24.97 8.00 46.63
C ARG A 16 24.47 7.82 48.06
N ARG A 17 23.67 8.76 48.59
CA ARG A 17 23.15 8.65 49.96
C ARG A 17 21.64 8.85 50.02
N SER A 18 20.91 7.75 49.84
CA SER A 18 19.77 7.29 50.68
C SER A 18 18.93 6.24 49.94
N LEU A 19 19.49 5.04 49.74
CA LEU A 19 18.77 3.83 49.33
C LEU A 19 18.67 2.90 50.54
N ALA A 20 17.86 3.26 51.52
CA ALA A 20 17.44 2.34 52.60
C ALA A 20 16.39 3.04 53.46
N GLN A 21 15.10 2.94 53.12
CA GLN A 21 14.02 2.82 54.11
C GLN A 21 12.65 2.62 53.45
N ALA A 22 11.91 1.66 54.03
CA ALA A 22 10.48 1.38 53.91
C ALA A 22 9.99 0.62 52.67
N VAL A 23 10.35 -0.66 52.62
CA VAL A 23 9.47 -1.72 52.12
C VAL A 23 8.27 -1.81 53.07
N GLN A 24 7.14 -1.23 52.69
CA GLN A 24 5.84 -1.59 53.27
C GLN A 24 5.12 -2.49 52.27
N ALA A 25 5.12 -3.79 52.56
CA ALA A 25 4.32 -4.77 51.86
C ALA A 25 2.86 -4.67 52.33
N GLN A 26 1.94 -4.43 51.41
CA GLN A 26 0.52 -4.75 51.57
C GLN A 26 0.18 -5.89 50.61
N PRO A 27 -0.48 -6.98 51.06
CA PRO A 27 -1.04 -7.98 50.15
C PRO A 27 -2.25 -7.38 49.40
N PRO A 28 -2.43 -7.67 48.09
CA PRO A 28 -3.63 -7.23 47.38
C PRO A 28 -4.83 -8.06 47.82
N ALA A 29 -5.69 -7.43 48.64
CA ALA A 29 -6.99 -7.98 49.00
C ALA A 29 -7.93 -7.93 47.79
N SER A 30 -8.48 -9.09 47.48
CA SER A 30 -9.57 -9.38 46.55
C SER A 30 -10.69 -8.33 46.51
N ALA A 31 -10.92 -7.75 45.34
CA ALA A 31 -12.22 -7.21 44.93
C ALA A 31 -12.29 -7.27 43.40
N GLU A 32 -13.06 -8.23 42.93
CA GLU A 32 -13.53 -8.42 41.56
C GLU A 32 -13.99 -7.07 40.97
N ALA A 33 -13.37 -6.64 39.87
CA ALA A 33 -13.91 -5.60 39.01
C ALA A 33 -13.89 -6.16 37.60
N ASP A 34 -15.09 -6.44 37.09
CA ASP A 34 -15.36 -6.97 35.76
C ASP A 34 -14.50 -6.25 34.70
N GLU A 35 -13.71 -7.04 33.97
CA GLU A 35 -12.99 -6.57 32.80
C GLU A 35 -14.01 -6.21 31.69
N GLU A 36 -14.47 -4.97 31.67
CA GLU A 36 -15.09 -4.40 30.47
C GLU A 36 -13.97 -4.13 29.45
N ILE A 37 -13.62 -5.17 28.70
CA ILE A 37 -12.73 -5.02 27.56
C ILE A 37 -13.50 -4.31 26.44
N ASP A 38 -13.30 -3.00 26.29
CA ASP A 38 -13.77 -2.22 25.13
C ASP A 38 -13.00 -2.67 23.87
N TYR A 39 -13.42 -3.81 23.32
CA TYR A 39 -12.80 -4.53 22.21
C TYR A 39 -13.21 -3.93 20.85
N SER A 40 -13.02 -2.63 20.65
CA SER A 40 -13.09 -2.05 19.31
C SER A 40 -12.36 -0.72 19.25
N LYS A 41 -11.04 -0.77 19.02
CA LYS A 41 -10.29 0.44 18.64
C LYS A 41 -10.96 0.98 17.37
N PRO A 42 -11.59 2.17 17.39
CA PRO A 42 -12.34 2.64 16.25
C PRO A 42 -11.39 2.78 15.06
N MET A 43 -11.80 2.24 13.91
CA MET A 43 -11.02 2.39 12.69
C MET A 43 -10.84 3.88 12.38
N PRO A 44 -9.63 4.31 11.99
CA PRO A 44 -9.32 5.74 11.87
C PRO A 44 -9.99 6.41 10.66
N SER A 45 -10.46 5.60 9.70
CA SER A 45 -11.28 6.06 8.57
C SER A 45 -12.06 4.89 7.94
N ALA A 46 -13.13 5.19 7.20
CA ALA A 46 -13.87 4.20 6.43
C ALA A 46 -12.98 3.41 5.43
N GLY A 47 -12.00 4.08 4.83
CA GLY A 47 -11.02 3.48 3.92
C GLY A 47 -10.00 2.52 4.57
N SER A 48 -9.97 2.45 5.90
CA SER A 48 -9.06 1.58 6.64
C SER A 48 -9.56 0.14 6.79
N ALA A 49 -10.79 -0.20 6.37
CA ALA A 49 -11.36 -1.54 6.53
C ALA A 49 -10.52 -2.67 5.91
N GLY A 50 -9.88 -2.42 4.77
CA GLY A 50 -9.01 -3.40 4.09
C GLY A 50 -7.54 -3.35 4.52
N HIS A 51 -7.19 -2.65 5.60
CA HIS A 51 -5.80 -2.41 5.97
C HIS A 51 -5.07 -3.68 6.38
N ALA A 52 -5.68 -4.50 7.25
CA ALA A 52 -5.10 -5.77 7.70
C ALA A 52 -4.80 -6.75 6.55
N GLN A 53 -5.52 -6.61 5.43
CA GLN A 53 -5.37 -7.45 4.23
C GLN A 53 -4.37 -6.84 3.22
N GLY A 54 -3.86 -5.64 3.47
CA GLY A 54 -3.01 -4.90 2.52
C GLY A 54 -3.77 -4.39 1.28
N ALA A 55 -5.10 -4.51 1.24
CA ALA A 55 -5.93 -4.10 0.11
C ALA A 55 -6.39 -2.63 0.17
N CYS A 56 -6.04 -1.92 1.25
CA CYS A 56 -6.41 -0.53 1.43
C CYS A 56 -5.58 0.44 0.57
N LYS A 57 -6.10 1.64 0.34
CA LYS A 57 -5.39 2.72 -0.37
C LYS A 57 -4.99 3.80 0.64
N PRO A 58 -3.70 4.15 0.79
CA PRO A 58 -3.25 5.15 1.77
C PRO A 58 -3.83 6.54 1.47
N CYS A 59 -4.18 7.27 2.51
CA CYS A 59 -4.60 8.66 2.40
C CYS A 59 -3.38 9.56 2.21
N LEU A 60 -3.40 10.36 1.14
CA LEU A 60 -2.32 11.29 0.83
C LEU A 60 -2.21 12.42 1.88
N PHE A 61 -3.34 12.81 2.48
CA PHE A 61 -3.44 13.97 3.37
C PHE A 61 -3.31 13.63 4.85
N ARG A 62 -3.11 12.35 5.20
CA ARG A 62 -3.02 11.92 6.61
C ARG A 62 -1.87 12.58 7.37
N TYR A 63 -0.74 12.83 6.68
CA TYR A 63 0.46 13.44 7.25
C TYR A 63 0.65 14.91 6.84
N GLU A 64 -0.31 15.49 6.12
CA GLU A 64 -0.24 16.91 5.76
C GLU A 64 -0.43 17.76 7.03
N ALA A 65 0.17 18.95 7.10
CA ALA A 65 0.08 19.82 8.28
C ALA A 65 -1.38 20.18 8.65
N ILE A 66 -2.24 20.28 7.64
CA ILE A 66 -3.69 20.56 7.80
C ILE A 66 -4.48 19.27 8.11
N GLY A 67 -3.90 18.10 7.84
CA GLY A 67 -4.57 16.80 7.97
C GLY A 67 -5.62 16.52 6.90
N CYS A 68 -6.21 15.32 6.96
CA CYS A 68 -7.31 14.94 6.07
C CYS A 68 -8.60 15.64 6.51
N LYS A 69 -9.23 16.39 5.60
CA LYS A 69 -10.49 17.11 5.86
C LYS A 69 -11.69 16.19 6.12
N GLU A 70 -11.67 14.99 5.56
CA GLU A 70 -12.74 14.00 5.68
C GLU A 70 -12.71 13.24 7.02
N GLY A 71 -11.58 13.25 7.74
CA GLY A 71 -11.47 12.56 9.03
C GLY A 71 -11.90 11.09 8.96
N ALA A 72 -12.87 10.70 9.80
CA ALA A 72 -13.37 9.33 9.89
C ALA A 72 -14.15 8.84 8.65
N THR A 73 -14.73 9.75 7.85
CA THR A 73 -15.47 9.38 6.62
C THR A 73 -14.55 9.24 5.40
N CYS A 74 -13.25 9.48 5.57
CA CYS A 74 -12.28 9.34 4.49
C CYS A 74 -12.32 7.94 3.87
N THR A 75 -12.46 7.87 2.55
CA THR A 75 -12.44 6.60 1.78
C THR A 75 -11.02 6.03 1.60
N PHE A 76 -10.01 6.72 2.13
CA PHE A 76 -8.63 6.28 2.14
C PHE A 76 -8.16 5.92 3.55
N CYS A 77 -7.18 5.04 3.63
CA CYS A 77 -6.63 4.51 4.86
C CYS A 77 -5.80 5.56 5.62
N HIS A 78 -6.06 5.69 6.92
CA HIS A 78 -5.36 6.60 7.83
C HIS A 78 -4.28 5.93 8.70
N TYR A 79 -4.02 4.63 8.49
CA TYR A 79 -2.89 3.93 9.11
C TYR A 79 -1.56 4.30 8.46
N ASP A 80 -0.47 3.95 9.14
CA ASP A 80 0.87 4.21 8.61
C ASP A 80 1.21 3.30 7.43
N HIS A 81 1.70 3.90 6.35
CA HIS A 81 2.07 3.20 5.12
C HIS A 81 3.47 3.61 4.66
N SER A 82 4.29 2.63 4.25
CA SER A 82 5.57 2.89 3.59
C SER A 82 5.34 3.47 2.19
N TYR A 83 5.22 4.79 2.09
CA TYR A 83 5.00 5.49 0.81
C TYR A 83 6.11 5.24 -0.24
N ARG A 84 7.25 4.68 0.20
CA ARG A 84 8.46 4.48 -0.61
C ARG A 84 8.33 3.39 -1.67
N GLU A 85 7.32 2.54 -1.62
CA GLU A 85 7.21 1.38 -2.52
C GLU A 85 6.35 1.65 -3.76
N ILE A 86 5.57 2.72 -3.80
CA ILE A 86 4.72 3.04 -4.97
C ILE A 86 5.45 4.03 -5.88
N PRO A 87 6.02 3.58 -7.02
CA PRO A 87 6.70 4.48 -7.93
C PRO A 87 5.71 5.49 -8.52
N ARG A 88 6.03 6.79 -8.40
CA ARG A 88 5.32 7.82 -9.15
C ARG A 88 5.38 7.48 -10.63
N GLN A 89 4.22 7.34 -11.26
CA GLN A 89 4.14 7.12 -12.70
C GLN A 89 4.74 8.33 -13.43
N SER A 90 5.50 8.07 -14.49
CA SER A 90 6.11 9.14 -15.29
C SER A 90 5.02 10.03 -15.92
N LYS A 91 5.36 11.30 -16.19
CA LYS A 91 4.45 12.26 -16.84
C LYS A 91 3.83 11.66 -18.11
N ASN A 92 4.63 11.04 -18.97
CA ASN A 92 4.16 10.41 -20.20
C ASN A 92 3.16 9.27 -19.95
N LYS A 93 3.39 8.42 -18.94
CA LYS A 93 2.44 7.35 -18.58
C LYS A 93 1.11 7.93 -18.10
N ARG A 94 1.17 8.96 -17.24
CA ARG A 94 -0.02 9.66 -16.74
C ARG A 94 -0.82 10.32 -17.87
N GLU A 95 -0.15 11.00 -18.80
CA GLU A 95 -0.80 11.64 -19.96
C GLU A 95 -1.40 10.62 -20.92
N ARG A 96 -0.71 9.50 -21.20
CA ARG A 96 -1.25 8.41 -22.03
C ARG A 96 -2.50 7.80 -21.41
N PHE A 97 -2.48 7.54 -20.11
CA PHE A 97 -3.65 7.02 -19.39
C PHE A 97 -4.82 8.01 -19.43
N LYS A 98 -4.56 9.30 -19.18
CA LYS A 98 -5.56 10.37 -19.28
C LYS A 98 -6.22 10.43 -20.67
N ARG A 99 -5.42 10.35 -21.74
CA ARG A 99 -5.93 10.29 -23.13
C ARG A 99 -6.78 9.05 -23.40
N LEU A 100 -6.39 7.88 -22.87
CA LEU A 100 -7.13 6.64 -23.06
C LEU A 100 -8.50 6.69 -22.36
N VAL A 101 -8.52 7.06 -21.08
CA VAL A 101 -9.76 7.21 -20.31
C VAL A 101 -10.68 8.26 -20.94
N GLY A 102 -10.09 9.39 -21.36
CA GLY A 102 -10.84 10.44 -22.04
C GLY A 102 -11.54 9.95 -23.31
N LYS A 103 -10.93 9.05 -24.09
CA LYS A 103 -11.55 8.48 -25.30
C LYS A 103 -12.73 7.56 -24.99
N VAL A 104 -12.60 6.71 -23.96
CA VAL A 104 -13.67 5.75 -23.57
C VAL A 104 -14.91 6.46 -23.03
N MET A 105 -14.76 7.65 -22.45
CA MET A 105 -15.90 8.41 -21.90
C MET A 105 -16.66 9.25 -22.94
N VAL A 106 -16.12 9.45 -24.16
CA VAL A 106 -16.83 10.20 -25.22
C VAL A 106 -17.74 9.31 -26.07
N ASP A 107 -17.64 7.99 -25.94
CA ASP A 107 -18.43 7.03 -26.72
C ASP A 107 -19.87 6.85 -26.16
N GLU A 108 -20.22 7.45 -25.02
CA GLU A 108 -21.54 7.35 -24.36
C GLU A 108 -22.48 8.55 -24.67
N ALA A 109 -22.18 9.36 -25.70
CA ALA A 109 -22.99 10.53 -26.07
C ALA A 109 -23.59 10.49 -27.50
N ASP A 110 -23.34 9.43 -28.28
CA ASP A 110 -23.97 9.27 -29.61
C ASP A 110 -24.13 7.78 -29.99
N PRO A 111 -25.31 7.17 -29.76
CA PRO A 111 -25.57 5.78 -30.14
C PRO A 111 -25.53 5.55 -31.67
N SER A 112 -25.44 6.59 -32.50
CA SER A 112 -25.45 6.48 -33.95
C SER A 112 -24.07 6.20 -34.57
N GLN A 113 -22.97 6.27 -33.80
CA GLN A 113 -21.61 6.17 -34.34
C GLN A 113 -20.76 5.04 -33.74
N ARG A 114 -21.39 3.91 -33.40
CA ARG A 114 -20.71 2.67 -33.01
C ARG A 114 -19.84 2.11 -34.14
N LYS A 115 -18.68 2.72 -34.39
CA LYS A 115 -17.62 2.17 -35.24
C LYS A 115 -16.92 1.10 -34.41
N GLN A 116 -16.87 -0.11 -34.96
CA GLN A 116 -16.40 -1.32 -34.27
C GLN A 116 -15.07 -1.07 -33.54
N PRO A 117 -14.88 -1.58 -32.31
CA PRO A 117 -13.62 -1.39 -31.60
C PRO A 117 -12.49 -2.06 -32.40
N LEU A 118 -11.44 -1.30 -32.68
CA LEU A 118 -10.22 -1.82 -33.27
C LEU A 118 -9.72 -2.96 -32.38
N ARG A 119 -9.68 -4.17 -32.94
CA ARG A 119 -9.12 -5.36 -32.28
C ARG A 119 -7.66 -5.07 -31.95
N VAL A 120 -7.37 -4.74 -30.68
CA VAL A 120 -5.99 -4.72 -30.19
C VAL A 120 -5.52 -6.16 -30.20
N GLY A 121 -4.76 -6.53 -31.23
CA GLY A 121 -4.18 -7.85 -31.38
C GLY A 121 -3.31 -8.17 -30.16
N LEU A 122 -3.80 -9.08 -29.32
CA LEU A 122 -2.97 -9.76 -28.34
C LEU A 122 -1.97 -10.62 -29.11
N VAL A 123 -0.76 -10.11 -29.32
CA VAL A 123 0.36 -10.91 -29.82
C VAL A 123 0.80 -11.88 -28.71
N THR A 124 0.13 -13.01 -28.60
CA THR A 124 0.68 -14.15 -27.87
C THR A 124 1.85 -14.70 -28.68
N ARG A 125 3.09 -14.41 -28.25
CA ARG A 125 4.26 -15.17 -28.70
C ARG A 125 4.15 -16.57 -28.08
N ALA A 126 3.67 -17.54 -28.85
CA ALA A 126 3.82 -18.95 -28.49
C ALA A 126 5.22 -19.40 -28.91
N ALA A 127 5.95 -19.90 -27.91
CA ALA A 127 7.28 -20.47 -28.04
C ALA A 127 7.24 -21.85 -28.72
N GLU A 128 8.27 -22.07 -29.51
CA GLU A 128 8.99 -23.28 -29.89
C GLU A 128 8.49 -24.64 -29.37
N GLY A 129 8.41 -25.61 -30.28
CA GLY A 129 8.25 -27.02 -29.97
C GLY A 129 8.22 -27.87 -31.24
N GLY A 130 9.39 -28.30 -31.70
CA GLY A 130 9.50 -29.26 -32.80
C GLY A 130 9.02 -30.66 -32.42
N GLN A 131 8.58 -31.41 -33.43
CA GLN A 131 8.83 -32.85 -33.55
C GLN A 131 8.54 -33.30 -34.99
N SER A 132 9.57 -33.96 -35.52
CA SER A 132 9.62 -34.79 -36.71
C SER A 132 8.51 -35.84 -36.77
N SER A 133 7.97 -36.13 -37.97
CA SER A 133 8.13 -37.45 -38.61
C SER A 133 7.24 -37.63 -39.85
N ALA A 134 7.85 -38.32 -40.83
CA ALA A 134 7.26 -39.20 -41.84
C ALA A 134 6.39 -38.61 -42.97
N ALA A 135 7.00 -38.54 -44.15
CA ALA A 135 6.30 -38.58 -45.43
C ALA A 135 5.82 -40.03 -45.73
N PRO A 136 4.67 -40.21 -46.39
CA PRO A 136 4.41 -41.39 -47.21
C PRO A 136 4.64 -41.11 -48.71
N PRO A 137 4.97 -42.14 -49.52
CA PRO A 137 5.37 -41.99 -50.91
C PRO A 137 4.19 -41.81 -51.90
N ARG A 138 4.59 -41.36 -53.08
CA ARG A 138 3.81 -40.93 -54.25
C ARG A 138 2.87 -42.01 -54.81
N ALA A 139 1.67 -41.61 -55.19
CA ALA A 139 0.86 -42.32 -56.19
C ALA A 139 0.76 -41.44 -57.45
N LEU A 140 1.49 -41.83 -58.51
CA LEU A 140 1.19 -41.41 -59.88
C LEU A 140 0.23 -42.47 -60.44
N MET A 141 -1.04 -42.14 -60.59
CA MET A 141 -1.94 -42.90 -61.47
C MET A 141 -1.81 -42.34 -62.89
N SER A 142 -1.52 -43.25 -63.81
CA SER A 142 -1.51 -43.13 -65.26
C SER A 142 -2.76 -42.46 -65.81
N LEU A 143 -2.61 -41.76 -66.94
CA LEU A 143 -3.14 -42.13 -68.25
C LEU A 143 -2.30 -41.46 -69.34
#